data_AF-A0A2N8TEA5-F1
#
_entry.id   AF-A0A2N8TEA5-F1
#
_cell.length_a   1.000
_cell.length_b   1.000
_cell.length_c   1.000
_cell.angle_alpha   90.00
_cell.angle_beta   90.00
_cell.angle_gamma   90.00
#
_symmetry.space_group_name_H-M   'P 1'
#
loop_
_entity.id
_entity.type
_entity.pdbx_description
1 polymer ?
#
loop_
_entity_poly.entity_id
_entity_poly.type
_entity_poly.pdbx_seq_one_letter_code
_entity_poly.pdbx_strand_id
1 'polypeptide(L)'
;RYAYNVAGAGFDAVVAVVDSAGDTPALHAPDGLLARLAPHTPRVLLAVIPSYAPERPSMLPEPLRGPAFSSYAPEEVGWLLQDLSDVTLEAPTEEREEAIQSGGAHYAESLPVEYQPSEQYQELFHAALKESAARIAQAAGVVTETVLAERSPRPVLVSLARAGTPVGILMRRWAQHRHGLDLPHYAVSIVRGRGIDANALRWLAEHHDPRDVVFVDGWTGKGAITRELAQALEEFEKSDGVTGFSPEIAVLADPGSCVSTYGTREDFLIPSACLNSTVSGLISRTVLRADLVGPHDFHGAKFYRELAATDVSVAFLDAVSARFPEVTDAACAQAKELLATDRSPTWEGWAAVERISEEYAIHDVNLVKPGVGETTRVMLRRVPWKVLARAGAGSDLDHVRLLAEQRGVPVEEVDALPYTCVGLIHPKYTRGATGADGKAVTR
;
A
#
# COMPACT_ATOMS: atom_id res chain seq x y z
N ARG A 1 35.94 -25.51 -22.98
CA ARG A 1 37.12 -24.83 -22.36
C ARG A 1 38.37 -25.47 -22.95
N TYR A 2 39.36 -24.69 -23.37
CA TYR A 2 40.57 -25.19 -24.03
C TYR A 2 41.79 -24.85 -23.16
N ALA A 3 42.76 -25.76 -23.09
CA ALA A 3 44.08 -25.52 -22.48
C ALA A 3 45.13 -25.49 -23.59
N TYR A 4 46.03 -24.50 -23.54
CA TYR A 4 47.09 -24.29 -24.54
C TYR A 4 48.46 -24.40 -23.89
N ASN A 5 49.49 -24.77 -24.66
CA ASN A 5 50.90 -24.82 -24.25
C ASN A 5 51.23 -25.79 -23.09
N VAL A 6 50.47 -26.87 -22.94
CA VAL A 6 50.68 -27.88 -21.87
C VAL A 6 51.73 -28.94 -22.25
N ALA A 7 51.73 -29.40 -23.49
CA ALA A 7 52.61 -30.47 -23.93
C ALA A 7 54.04 -29.96 -24.23
N GLY A 8 55.06 -30.71 -23.78
CA GLY A 8 56.47 -30.42 -24.10
C GLY A 8 57.14 -29.32 -23.28
N ALA A 9 56.45 -28.76 -22.29
CA ALA A 9 56.95 -27.67 -21.45
C ALA A 9 57.66 -28.13 -20.16
N GLY A 10 57.74 -29.45 -19.92
CA GLY A 10 58.52 -30.02 -18.81
C GLY A 10 57.91 -29.82 -17.41
N PHE A 11 56.59 -29.69 -17.29
CA PHE A 11 55.93 -29.46 -16.01
C PHE A 11 55.86 -30.72 -15.14
N ASP A 12 56.39 -30.63 -13.91
CA ASP A 12 56.29 -31.69 -12.89
C ASP A 12 54.87 -31.86 -12.32
N ALA A 13 54.05 -30.81 -12.42
CA ALA A 13 52.63 -30.83 -12.08
C ALA A 13 51.84 -29.78 -12.89
N VAL A 14 50.57 -30.06 -13.16
CA VAL A 14 49.59 -29.10 -13.70
C VAL A 14 48.46 -28.93 -12.70
N VAL A 15 48.17 -27.67 -12.33
CA VAL A 15 47.01 -27.33 -11.50
C VAL A 15 45.91 -26.76 -12.39
N ALA A 16 44.82 -27.50 -12.55
CA ALA A 16 43.61 -27.03 -13.20
C ALA A 16 42.76 -26.29 -12.16
N VAL A 17 42.64 -24.97 -12.29
CA VAL A 17 41.78 -24.16 -11.40
C VAL A 17 40.46 -23.90 -12.11
N VAL A 18 39.36 -24.34 -11.52
CA VAL A 18 38.00 -24.08 -12.01
C VAL A 18 37.15 -23.47 -10.91
N ASP A 19 36.07 -22.83 -11.30
CA ASP A 19 35.02 -22.42 -10.39
C ASP A 19 34.01 -23.56 -10.16
N SER A 20 33.20 -23.54 -9.09
CA SER A 20 32.26 -24.61 -8.77
C SER A 20 31.20 -24.84 -9.86
N ALA A 21 30.78 -23.80 -10.59
CA ALA A 21 29.94 -23.94 -11.78
C ALA A 21 30.66 -24.62 -12.96
N GLY A 22 31.98 -24.50 -13.00
CA GLY A 22 32.86 -25.13 -13.98
C GLY A 22 33.25 -26.57 -13.65
N ASP A 23 33.02 -27.02 -12.42
CA ASP A 23 33.28 -28.39 -11.96
C ASP A 23 32.14 -29.33 -12.38
N THR A 24 32.05 -29.55 -13.69
CA THR A 24 30.95 -30.33 -14.32
C THR A 24 31.33 -31.80 -14.53
N PRO A 25 30.36 -32.73 -14.66
CA PRO A 25 30.66 -34.11 -15.02
C PRO A 25 31.51 -34.27 -16.30
N ALA A 26 31.36 -33.35 -17.26
CA ALA A 26 32.15 -33.34 -18.49
C ALA A 26 33.63 -33.00 -18.26
N LEU A 27 33.97 -32.30 -17.18
CA LEU A 27 35.37 -32.05 -16.78
C LEU A 27 36.08 -33.34 -16.36
N HIS A 28 35.33 -34.23 -15.69
CA HIS A 28 35.78 -35.51 -15.13
C HIS A 28 35.58 -36.72 -16.05
N ALA A 29 34.92 -36.52 -17.20
CA ALA A 29 34.68 -37.59 -18.16
C ALA A 29 36.00 -38.23 -18.66
N PRO A 30 35.98 -39.48 -19.14
CA PRO A 30 37.17 -40.16 -19.66
C PRO A 30 37.90 -39.43 -20.79
N ASP A 31 37.21 -38.56 -21.52
CA ASP A 31 37.75 -37.68 -22.56
C ASP A 31 37.80 -36.19 -22.16
N GLY A 32 37.44 -35.90 -20.91
CA GLY A 32 37.40 -34.57 -20.29
C GLY A 32 38.78 -33.96 -20.05
N LEU A 33 38.80 -32.69 -19.65
CA LEU A 33 40.04 -31.90 -19.56
C LEU A 33 41.09 -32.55 -18.66
N LEU A 34 40.70 -33.11 -17.51
CA LEU A 34 41.63 -33.73 -16.57
C LEU A 34 42.31 -34.97 -17.18
N ALA A 35 41.53 -35.80 -17.87
CA ALA A 35 42.03 -36.96 -18.60
C ALA A 35 42.94 -36.57 -19.76
N ARG A 36 42.70 -35.41 -20.41
CA ARG A 36 43.57 -34.85 -21.46
C ARG A 36 44.87 -34.28 -20.92
N LEU A 37 44.92 -33.80 -19.68
CA LEU A 37 46.12 -33.26 -19.06
C LEU A 37 47.05 -34.36 -18.50
N ALA A 38 46.48 -35.47 -18.02
CA ALA A 38 47.22 -36.55 -17.37
C ALA A 38 48.41 -37.13 -18.16
N PRO A 39 48.36 -37.28 -19.50
CA PRO A 39 49.51 -37.77 -20.27
C PRO A 39 50.68 -36.79 -20.38
N HIS A 40 50.48 -35.52 -20.02
CA HIS A 40 51.47 -34.46 -20.24
C HIS A 40 52.25 -34.05 -18.99
N THR A 41 51.90 -34.60 -17.82
CA THR A 41 52.57 -34.28 -16.55
C THR A 41 52.46 -35.45 -15.57
N PRO A 42 53.43 -35.66 -14.67
CA PRO A 42 53.33 -36.69 -13.63
C PRO A 42 52.17 -36.49 -12.65
N ARG A 43 51.66 -35.26 -12.48
CA ARG A 43 50.60 -34.93 -11.52
C ARG A 43 49.64 -33.90 -12.07
N VAL A 44 48.34 -34.21 -12.05
CA VAL A 44 47.27 -33.25 -12.29
C VAL A 44 46.52 -33.01 -10.99
N LEU A 45 46.41 -31.74 -10.59
CA LEU A 45 45.65 -31.32 -9.41
C LEU A 45 44.48 -30.46 -9.88
N LEU A 46 43.27 -30.79 -9.42
CA LEU A 46 42.09 -29.94 -9.61
C LEU A 46 41.91 -29.09 -8.36
N ALA A 47 41.89 -27.77 -8.52
CA ALA A 47 41.47 -26.83 -7.49
C ALA A 47 40.13 -26.23 -7.90
N VAL A 48 39.09 -26.51 -7.12
CA VAL A 48 37.76 -25.92 -7.33
C VAL A 48 37.60 -24.75 -6.36
N ILE A 49 37.45 -23.56 -6.90
CA ILE A 49 37.15 -22.34 -6.15
C ILE A 49 35.62 -22.17 -6.18
N PRO A 50 34.94 -21.80 -5.07
CA PRO A 50 33.52 -21.49 -5.13
C PRO A 50 33.26 -20.42 -6.18
N SER A 51 32.35 -20.67 -7.13
CA SER A 51 31.80 -19.59 -7.96
C SER A 51 31.13 -18.61 -7.01
N TYR A 52 31.45 -17.33 -7.09
CA TYR A 52 30.66 -16.29 -6.43
C TYR A 52 29.27 -16.28 -7.08
N ALA A 53 28.34 -17.02 -6.49
CA ALA A 53 26.95 -16.63 -6.56
C ALA A 53 26.78 -15.56 -5.48
N PRO A 54 26.24 -14.36 -5.77
CA PRO A 54 25.71 -13.56 -4.68
C PRO A 54 24.77 -14.49 -3.91
N GLU A 55 25.02 -14.66 -2.62
CA GLU A 55 24.02 -15.21 -1.73
C GLU A 55 22.79 -14.32 -1.89
N ARG A 56 21.86 -14.70 -2.76
CA ARG A 56 20.47 -14.27 -2.59
C ARG A 56 20.12 -14.87 -1.24
N PRO A 57 19.89 -14.08 -0.17
CA PRO A 57 19.49 -14.65 1.11
C PRO A 57 18.33 -15.60 0.83
N SER A 58 18.53 -16.88 1.12
CA SER A 58 17.79 -17.95 0.46
C SER A 58 16.35 -18.09 0.95
N MET A 59 15.85 -17.19 1.79
CA MET A 59 14.43 -16.97 2.07
C MET A 59 14.27 -15.51 2.50
N LEU A 60 13.54 -14.73 1.72
CA LEU A 60 12.96 -13.47 2.21
C LEU A 60 12.16 -13.77 3.50
N PRO A 61 12.11 -12.86 4.49
CA PRO A 61 11.47 -13.16 5.77
C PRO A 61 10.02 -13.63 5.62
N GLU A 62 9.59 -14.53 6.50
CA GLU A 62 8.16 -14.89 6.60
C GLU A 62 7.32 -13.65 6.97
N PRO A 63 6.08 -13.53 6.44
CA PRO A 63 5.20 -12.42 6.78
C PRO A 63 4.96 -12.31 8.29
N LEU A 64 5.09 -11.10 8.83
CA LEU A 64 4.75 -10.83 10.23
C LEU A 64 3.24 -10.98 10.44
N ARG A 65 2.82 -11.35 11.66
CA ARG A 65 1.41 -11.64 11.97
C ARG A 65 1.03 -11.16 13.38
N GLY A 66 -0.27 -10.96 13.62
CA GLY A 66 -0.78 -10.71 14.96
C GLY A 66 -0.73 -11.95 15.87
N PRO A 67 -0.78 -11.79 17.20
CA PRO A 67 -0.74 -10.53 17.94
C PRO A 67 0.69 -9.96 18.06
N ALA A 68 1.68 -10.60 17.45
CA ALA A 68 3.07 -10.20 17.56
C ALA A 68 3.32 -8.87 16.85
N PHE A 69 2.78 -8.62 15.66
CA PHE A 69 3.06 -7.39 14.90
C PHE A 69 1.81 -6.56 14.57
N SER A 70 0.61 -7.00 14.90
CA SER A 70 -0.65 -6.28 14.62
C SER A 70 -1.74 -6.70 15.58
N SER A 71 -2.78 -5.89 15.74
CA SER A 71 -4.01 -6.30 16.43
C SER A 71 -4.97 -7.13 15.58
N TYR A 72 -4.77 -7.21 14.26
CA TYR A 72 -5.52 -8.16 13.43
C TYR A 72 -5.09 -9.60 13.71
N ALA A 73 -6.03 -10.53 13.59
CA ALA A 73 -5.75 -11.95 13.80
C ALA A 73 -4.74 -12.48 12.76
N PRO A 74 -3.88 -13.44 13.14
CA PRO A 74 -2.80 -13.94 12.27
C PRO A 74 -3.29 -14.52 10.94
N GLU A 75 -4.51 -15.06 10.90
CA GLU A 75 -5.17 -15.61 9.72
C GLU A 75 -5.77 -14.54 8.79
N GLU A 76 -5.97 -13.31 9.26
CA GLU A 76 -6.63 -12.26 8.48
C GLU A 76 -5.66 -11.55 7.53
N VAL A 77 -4.39 -11.44 7.89
CA VAL A 77 -3.35 -10.76 7.09
C VAL A 77 -1.95 -11.21 7.46
N GLY A 78 -1.09 -11.44 6.46
CA GLY A 78 0.36 -11.51 6.61
C GLY A 78 1.01 -10.18 6.19
N TRP A 79 1.87 -9.61 7.03
CA TRP A 79 2.54 -8.35 6.73
C TRP A 79 3.91 -8.61 6.09
N LEU A 80 4.06 -8.26 4.81
CA LEU A 80 5.35 -8.24 4.12
C LEU A 80 6.05 -6.92 4.42
N LEU A 81 6.40 -6.75 5.69
CA LEU A 81 7.02 -5.56 6.26
C LEU A 81 8.09 -6.00 7.28
N GLN A 82 9.06 -5.13 7.53
CA GLN A 82 10.00 -5.28 8.64
C GLN A 82 9.44 -4.63 9.91
N ASP A 83 9.66 -5.27 11.06
CA ASP A 83 9.28 -4.70 12.36
C ASP A 83 10.31 -3.66 12.82
N LEU A 84 9.89 -2.40 12.91
CA LEU A 84 10.68 -1.27 13.41
C LEU A 84 10.14 -0.73 14.74
N SER A 85 9.33 -1.50 15.47
CA SER A 85 8.63 -1.05 16.69
C SER A 85 9.59 -0.52 17.76
N ASP A 86 10.79 -1.10 17.86
CA ASP A 86 11.82 -0.69 18.83
C ASP A 86 12.66 0.52 18.38
N VAL A 87 12.43 1.04 17.17
CA VAL A 87 13.16 2.18 16.62
C VAL A 87 12.41 3.48 16.88
N THR A 88 13.10 4.50 17.42
CA THR A 88 12.54 5.85 17.56
C THR A 88 12.45 6.51 16.19
N LEU A 89 11.23 6.64 15.66
CA LEU A 89 10.95 7.18 14.33
C LEU A 89 10.04 8.40 14.35
N GLU A 90 9.35 8.59 15.47
CA GLU A 90 8.41 9.67 15.70
C GLU A 90 9.16 10.99 15.89
N ALA A 91 8.87 11.96 15.03
CA ALA A 91 9.37 13.32 15.16
C ALA A 91 8.20 14.34 15.18
N PRO A 92 8.36 15.47 15.90
CA PRO A 92 7.40 16.57 15.88
C PRO A 92 7.07 17.03 14.45
N THR A 93 5.86 17.55 14.24
CA THR A 93 5.42 17.90 12.88
C THR A 93 6.25 19.04 12.27
N GLU A 94 6.64 20.03 13.06
CA GLU A 94 7.41 21.19 12.61
C GLU A 94 8.79 20.78 12.08
N GLU A 95 9.52 19.96 12.84
CA GLU A 95 10.82 19.40 12.44
C GLU A 95 10.73 18.57 11.15
N ARG A 96 9.64 17.80 10.99
CA ARG A 96 9.40 17.01 9.76
C ARG A 96 9.06 17.88 8.56
N GLU A 97 8.24 18.92 8.74
CA GLU A 97 7.89 19.85 7.66
C GLU A 97 9.14 20.60 7.16
N GLU A 98 10.01 21.04 8.06
CA GLU A 98 11.27 21.70 7.72
C GLU A 98 12.26 20.77 7.00
N ALA A 99 12.45 19.54 7.47
CA ALA A 99 13.33 18.55 6.84
C ALA A 99 12.85 18.14 5.44
N ILE A 100 11.53 18.03 5.24
CA ILE A 100 10.95 17.72 3.92
C ILE A 100 11.06 18.93 2.98
N GLN A 101 10.77 20.14 3.46
CA GLN A 101 10.80 21.36 2.63
C GLN A 101 12.23 21.77 2.22
N SER A 102 13.22 21.50 3.07
CA SER A 102 14.64 21.71 2.75
C SER A 102 15.21 20.65 1.79
N GLY A 103 14.43 19.63 1.41
CA GLY A 103 14.87 18.52 0.57
C GLY A 103 15.80 17.53 1.28
N GLY A 104 15.99 17.68 2.60
CA GLY A 104 16.88 16.84 3.40
C GLY A 104 16.28 15.49 3.82
N ALA A 105 14.96 15.30 3.71
CA ALA A 105 14.30 14.04 4.08
C ALA A 105 13.02 13.78 3.27
N HIS A 106 12.71 12.49 3.04
CA HIS A 106 11.43 12.06 2.48
C HIS A 106 10.39 11.78 3.59
N TYR A 107 9.08 11.95 3.33
CA TYR A 107 8.05 11.76 4.37
C TYR A 107 7.98 10.33 4.93
N ALA A 108 8.52 9.36 4.19
CA ALA A 108 8.60 7.95 4.57
C ALA A 108 9.83 7.62 5.43
N GLU A 109 10.71 8.58 5.70
CA GLU A 109 11.92 8.40 6.52
C GLU A 109 11.67 8.70 8.02
N SER A 110 10.51 9.27 8.35
CA SER A 110 10.11 9.57 9.72
C SER A 110 8.60 9.45 9.90
N LEU A 111 8.16 9.08 11.11
CA LEU A 111 6.76 8.98 11.47
C LEU A 111 6.32 10.25 12.23
N PRO A 112 5.09 10.75 12.01
CA PRO A 112 4.50 11.75 12.87
C PRO A 112 4.09 11.06 14.17
N VAL A 113 4.14 11.79 15.27
CA VAL A 113 3.49 11.35 16.51
C VAL A 113 2.04 11.00 16.20
N GLU A 114 1.62 9.81 16.62
CA GLU A 114 0.28 9.31 16.35
C GLU A 114 -0.75 10.17 17.09
N TYR A 115 -1.75 10.67 16.36
CA TYR A 115 -2.77 11.53 16.94
C TYR A 115 -3.72 10.68 17.77
N GLN A 116 -3.76 10.91 19.08
CA GLN A 116 -4.77 10.29 19.92
C GLN A 116 -6.08 11.07 19.82
N PRO A 117 -7.17 10.43 19.37
CA PRO A 117 -8.46 11.08 19.15
C PRO A 117 -9.08 11.54 20.48
N SER A 118 -9.66 12.75 20.51
CA SER A 118 -10.48 13.20 21.64
C SER A 118 -11.74 12.34 21.76
N GLU A 119 -12.39 12.35 22.94
CA GLU A 119 -13.65 11.62 23.18
C GLU A 119 -14.74 11.99 22.17
N GLN A 120 -14.92 13.29 21.91
CA GLN A 120 -15.84 13.79 20.87
C GLN A 120 -15.55 13.23 19.47
N TYR A 121 -14.27 13.01 19.14
CA TYR A 121 -13.89 12.45 17.85
C TYR A 121 -14.06 10.94 17.79
N GLN A 122 -13.94 10.24 18.92
CA GLN A 122 -14.34 8.83 19.03
C GLN A 122 -15.85 8.66 18.88
N GLU A 123 -16.66 9.54 19.47
CA GLU A 123 -18.12 9.56 19.28
C GLU A 123 -18.48 9.75 17.81
N LEU A 124 -17.81 10.68 17.12
CA LEU A 124 -17.99 10.90 15.69
C LEU A 124 -17.68 9.63 14.88
N PHE A 125 -16.59 8.93 15.21
CA PHE A 125 -16.25 7.66 14.59
C PHE A 125 -17.36 6.61 14.81
N HIS A 126 -17.87 6.46 16.04
CA HIS A 126 -18.91 5.48 16.34
C HIS A 126 -20.23 5.80 15.63
N ALA A 127 -20.61 7.09 15.54
CA ALA A 127 -21.76 7.53 14.76
C ALA A 127 -21.58 7.21 13.27
N ALA A 128 -20.46 7.61 12.69
CA ALA A 128 -20.14 7.35 11.29
C ALA A 128 -20.13 5.84 10.98
N LEU A 129 -19.56 5.01 11.86
CA LEU A 129 -19.57 3.56 11.71
C LEU A 129 -21.00 2.99 11.74
N LYS A 130 -21.82 3.43 12.70
CA LYS A 130 -23.21 2.97 12.81
C LYS A 130 -24.02 3.30 11.55
N GLU A 131 -23.82 4.48 10.98
CA GLU A 131 -24.55 4.97 9.80
C GLU A 131 -24.06 4.34 8.50
N SER A 132 -22.74 4.11 8.37
CA SER A 132 -22.13 3.65 7.11
C SER A 132 -21.85 2.15 7.04
N ALA A 133 -21.97 1.39 8.14
CA ALA A 133 -21.59 -0.03 8.17
C ALA A 133 -22.23 -0.88 7.07
N ALA A 134 -23.54 -0.71 6.82
CA ALA A 134 -24.24 -1.45 5.76
C ALA A 134 -23.75 -1.06 4.37
N ARG A 135 -23.50 0.23 4.13
CA ARG A 135 -22.98 0.75 2.86
C ARG A 135 -21.57 0.23 2.57
N ILE A 136 -20.71 0.21 3.59
CA ILE A 136 -19.35 -0.37 3.51
C ILE A 136 -19.42 -1.86 3.26
N ALA A 137 -20.29 -2.58 3.97
CA ALA A 137 -20.49 -4.01 3.79
C ALA A 137 -20.94 -4.35 2.37
N GLN A 138 -21.88 -3.60 1.81
CA GLN A 138 -22.32 -3.76 0.43
C GLN A 138 -21.18 -3.49 -0.54
N ALA A 139 -20.44 -2.38 -0.39
CA ALA A 139 -19.30 -2.06 -1.24
C ALA A 139 -18.19 -3.14 -1.17
N ALA A 140 -17.90 -3.67 0.02
CA ALA A 140 -16.95 -4.77 0.20
C ALA A 140 -17.42 -6.03 -0.52
N GLY A 141 -18.72 -6.35 -0.46
CA GLY A 141 -19.31 -7.44 -1.21
C GLY A 141 -19.22 -7.23 -2.72
N VAL A 142 -19.59 -6.06 -3.21
CA VAL A 142 -19.56 -5.71 -4.64
C VAL A 142 -18.17 -5.87 -5.21
N VAL A 143 -17.14 -5.30 -4.56
CA VAL A 143 -15.76 -5.40 -5.05
C VAL A 143 -15.26 -6.84 -4.98
N THR A 144 -15.64 -7.61 -3.95
CA THR A 144 -15.24 -9.01 -3.82
C THR A 144 -15.86 -9.88 -4.90
N GLU A 145 -17.17 -9.78 -5.14
CA GLU A 145 -17.86 -10.53 -6.20
C GLU A 145 -17.31 -10.17 -7.58
N THR A 146 -17.00 -8.88 -7.80
CA THR A 146 -16.37 -8.42 -9.05
C THR A 146 -15.00 -9.05 -9.25
N VAL A 147 -14.14 -9.03 -8.22
CA VAL A 147 -12.81 -9.66 -8.25
C VAL A 147 -12.91 -11.17 -8.48
N LEU A 148 -13.81 -11.88 -7.78
CA LEU A 148 -13.99 -13.32 -7.94
C LEU A 148 -14.50 -13.70 -9.35
N ALA A 149 -15.27 -12.83 -10.00
CA ALA A 149 -15.69 -13.01 -11.38
C ALA A 149 -14.55 -12.75 -12.39
N GLU A 150 -13.68 -11.79 -12.10
CA GLU A 150 -12.54 -11.40 -12.96
C GLU A 150 -11.30 -12.29 -12.80
N ARG A 151 -11.13 -12.89 -11.61
CA ARG A 151 -9.93 -13.65 -11.20
C ARG A 151 -10.36 -15.02 -10.67
N SER A 152 -10.12 -16.05 -11.47
CA SER A 152 -10.51 -17.44 -11.22
C SER A 152 -9.60 -18.12 -10.19
N PRO A 153 -10.08 -19.15 -9.46
CA PRO A 153 -11.10 -19.08 -8.41
C PRO A 153 -10.54 -18.65 -7.04
N ARG A 154 -9.23 -18.36 -6.92
CA ARG A 154 -8.57 -18.06 -5.63
C ARG A 154 -7.57 -16.91 -5.77
N PRO A 155 -8.06 -15.67 -5.94
CA PRO A 155 -7.19 -14.51 -5.98
C PRO A 155 -6.36 -14.39 -4.69
N VAL A 156 -5.17 -13.84 -4.82
CA VAL A 156 -4.28 -13.48 -3.71
C VAL A 156 -4.46 -11.99 -3.44
N LEU A 157 -5.10 -11.65 -2.32
CA LEU A 157 -5.34 -10.27 -1.95
C LEU A 157 -4.05 -9.65 -1.44
N VAL A 158 -3.65 -8.51 -2.00
CA VAL A 158 -2.46 -7.77 -1.57
C VAL A 158 -2.86 -6.33 -1.24
N SER A 159 -3.12 -6.06 0.03
CA SER A 159 -3.50 -4.72 0.47
C SER A 159 -2.32 -3.76 0.50
N LEU A 160 -2.57 -2.54 0.01
CA LEU A 160 -1.63 -1.43 0.11
C LEU A 160 -1.73 -0.83 1.51
N ALA A 161 -0.65 -0.97 2.28
CA ALA A 161 -0.62 -0.54 3.66
C ALA A 161 -0.78 0.99 3.73
N ARG A 162 -1.69 1.53 4.53
CA ARG A 162 -2.58 0.84 5.49
C ARG A 162 -4.04 0.83 5.09
N ALA A 163 -4.47 1.79 4.26
CA ALA A 163 -5.89 2.02 4.01
C ALA A 163 -6.57 0.83 3.32
N GLY A 164 -5.80 0.07 2.53
CA GLY A 164 -6.27 -1.17 1.91
C GLY A 164 -6.43 -2.34 2.87
N THR A 165 -5.71 -2.39 3.99
CA THR A 165 -5.67 -3.59 4.84
C THR A 165 -7.02 -3.95 5.47
N PRO A 166 -7.79 -3.01 6.07
CA PRO A 166 -9.15 -3.30 6.51
C PRO A 166 -10.05 -3.79 5.36
N VAL A 167 -9.87 -3.25 4.15
CA VAL A 167 -10.65 -3.66 2.97
C VAL A 167 -10.30 -5.07 2.53
N GLY A 168 -9.01 -5.43 2.45
CA GLY A 168 -8.58 -6.78 2.14
C GLY A 168 -9.12 -7.81 3.14
N ILE A 169 -9.16 -7.46 4.43
CA ILE A 169 -9.79 -8.30 5.46
C ILE A 169 -11.31 -8.43 5.22
N LEU A 170 -12.01 -7.33 4.95
CA LEU A 170 -13.45 -7.39 4.65
C LEU A 170 -13.76 -8.22 3.40
N MET A 171 -12.94 -8.13 2.36
CA MET A 171 -13.07 -8.96 1.15
C MET A 171 -12.85 -10.44 1.47
N ARG A 172 -11.83 -10.78 2.26
CA ARG A 172 -11.58 -12.15 2.72
C ARG A 172 -12.77 -12.67 3.54
N ARG A 173 -13.26 -11.89 4.51
CA ARG A 173 -14.43 -12.25 5.32
C ARG A 173 -15.69 -12.42 4.47
N TRP A 174 -15.89 -11.59 3.45
CA TRP A 174 -17.00 -11.74 2.51
C TRP A 174 -16.91 -13.03 1.71
N ALA A 175 -15.74 -13.32 1.13
CA ALA A 175 -15.50 -14.55 0.38
C ALA A 175 -15.76 -15.80 1.23
N GLN A 176 -15.33 -15.77 2.50
CA GLN A 176 -15.61 -16.83 3.47
C GLN A 176 -17.11 -16.93 3.79
N HIS A 177 -17.78 -15.80 4.03
CA HIS A 177 -19.21 -15.73 4.34
C HIS A 177 -20.08 -16.28 3.21
N ARG A 178 -19.82 -15.84 1.97
CA ARG A 178 -20.69 -16.09 0.82
C ARG A 178 -20.36 -17.39 0.08
N HIS A 179 -19.07 -17.71 -0.02
CA HIS A 179 -18.57 -18.80 -0.87
C HIS A 179 -17.80 -19.86 -0.09
N GLY A 180 -17.56 -19.67 1.22
CA GLY A 180 -16.73 -20.58 2.02
C GLY A 180 -15.26 -20.59 1.57
N LEU A 181 -14.80 -19.54 0.90
CA LEU A 181 -13.45 -19.44 0.37
C LEU A 181 -12.51 -18.79 1.38
N ASP A 182 -11.39 -19.45 1.61
CA ASP A 182 -10.25 -18.89 2.33
C ASP A 182 -9.26 -18.29 1.33
N LEU A 183 -9.25 -16.96 1.22
CA LEU A 183 -8.36 -16.24 0.31
C LEU A 183 -7.06 -15.86 1.03
N PRO A 184 -5.88 -16.10 0.42
CA PRO A 184 -4.62 -15.55 0.91
C PRO A 184 -4.68 -14.02 0.93
N HIS A 185 -4.23 -13.41 2.02
CA HIS A 185 -4.17 -11.96 2.16
C HIS A 185 -2.84 -11.50 2.76
N TYR A 186 -2.17 -10.61 2.04
CA TYR A 186 -0.94 -9.96 2.48
C TYR A 186 -1.09 -8.45 2.47
N ALA A 187 -0.32 -7.75 3.29
CA ALA A 187 -0.19 -6.30 3.26
C ALA A 187 1.23 -5.91 2.88
N VAL A 188 1.37 -4.98 1.93
CA VAL A 188 2.66 -4.52 1.38
C VAL A 188 2.79 -3.01 1.47
N SER A 189 4.02 -2.53 1.48
CA SER A 189 4.32 -1.10 1.44
C SER A 189 4.26 -0.55 0.02
N ILE A 190 3.61 0.60 -0.14
CA ILE A 190 3.77 1.48 -1.29
C ILE A 190 4.00 2.91 -0.80
N VAL A 191 5.01 3.56 -1.36
CA VAL A 191 5.40 4.91 -0.97
C VAL A 191 5.40 5.78 -2.22
N ARG A 192 4.51 6.76 -2.26
CA ARG A 192 4.46 7.74 -3.36
C ARG A 192 5.83 8.38 -3.60
N GLY A 193 6.27 8.41 -4.86
CA GLY A 193 7.57 8.90 -5.30
C GLY A 193 8.73 7.92 -5.07
N ARG A 194 8.45 6.71 -4.58
CA ARG A 194 9.43 5.65 -4.29
C ARG A 194 8.98 4.26 -4.76
N GLY A 195 7.72 4.12 -5.18
CA GLY A 195 7.15 2.86 -5.65
C GLY A 195 6.69 1.89 -4.55
N ILE A 196 6.31 0.71 -5.01
CA ILE A 196 5.98 -0.45 -4.19
C ILE A 196 7.25 -1.18 -3.75
N ASP A 197 7.20 -1.85 -2.61
CA ASP A 197 8.30 -2.68 -2.11
C ASP A 197 8.63 -3.83 -3.07
N ALA A 198 9.78 -3.74 -3.74
CA ALA A 198 10.24 -4.75 -4.69
C ALA A 198 10.58 -6.08 -4.03
N ASN A 199 11.03 -6.10 -2.77
CA ASN A 199 11.28 -7.34 -2.05
C ASN A 199 9.95 -8.04 -1.73
N ALA A 200 8.90 -7.29 -1.39
CA ALA A 200 7.57 -7.86 -1.21
C ALA A 200 7.03 -8.48 -2.52
N LEU A 201 7.26 -7.84 -3.67
CA LEU A 201 6.90 -8.41 -4.97
C LEU A 201 7.68 -9.69 -5.31
N ARG A 202 8.99 -9.74 -5.00
CA ARG A 202 9.79 -10.97 -5.14
C ARG A 202 9.21 -12.09 -4.29
N TRP A 203 8.91 -11.81 -3.02
CA TRP A 203 8.30 -12.79 -2.13
C TRP A 203 6.97 -13.30 -2.69
N LEU A 204 6.11 -12.39 -3.16
CA LEU A 204 4.82 -12.76 -3.75
C LEU A 204 4.99 -13.66 -4.98
N ALA A 205 5.93 -13.34 -5.87
CA ALA A 205 6.19 -14.12 -7.08
C ALA A 205 6.85 -15.48 -6.80
N GLU A 206 7.58 -15.61 -5.68
CA GLU A 206 8.14 -16.89 -5.23
C GLU A 206 7.07 -17.83 -4.65
N HIS A 207 5.98 -17.29 -4.09
CA HIS A 207 4.97 -18.05 -3.37
C HIS A 207 3.63 -18.19 -4.12
N HIS A 208 3.33 -17.31 -5.07
CA HIS A 208 2.07 -17.24 -5.80
C HIS A 208 2.32 -16.92 -7.29
N ASP A 209 1.36 -17.26 -8.18
CA ASP A 209 1.41 -16.74 -9.56
C ASP A 209 1.11 -15.22 -9.52
N PRO A 210 2.00 -14.36 -10.05
CA PRO A 210 1.76 -12.91 -10.13
C PRO A 210 0.41 -12.53 -10.77
N ARG A 211 -0.14 -13.37 -11.64
CA ARG A 211 -1.44 -13.14 -12.29
C ARG A 211 -2.64 -13.29 -11.35
N ASP A 212 -2.47 -14.02 -10.25
CA ASP A 212 -3.51 -14.22 -9.25
C ASP A 212 -3.53 -13.09 -8.22
N VAL A 213 -2.51 -12.23 -8.20
CA VAL A 213 -2.41 -11.11 -7.28
C VAL A 213 -3.37 -9.98 -7.63
N VAL A 214 -4.14 -9.54 -6.64
CA VAL A 214 -5.05 -8.40 -6.71
C VAL A 214 -4.64 -7.39 -5.67
N PHE A 215 -4.16 -6.23 -6.12
CA PHE A 215 -3.84 -5.12 -5.22
C PHE A 215 -5.12 -4.47 -4.70
N VAL A 216 -5.19 -4.22 -3.39
CA VAL A 216 -6.38 -3.70 -2.70
C VAL A 216 -6.07 -2.39 -1.97
N ASP A 217 -6.91 -1.37 -2.14
CA ASP A 217 -6.82 -0.11 -1.38
C ASP A 217 -8.18 0.32 -0.81
N GLY A 218 -8.14 1.27 0.13
CA GLY A 218 -9.31 1.85 0.80
C GLY A 218 -10.18 2.64 -0.15
N TRP A 219 -9.63 3.68 -0.76
CA TRP A 219 -10.34 4.51 -1.72
C TRP A 219 -9.36 5.25 -2.63
N THR A 220 -9.86 5.75 -3.75
CA THR A 220 -9.06 6.60 -4.64
C THR A 220 -9.84 7.84 -5.06
N GLY A 221 -9.27 9.01 -4.77
CA GLY A 221 -9.87 10.29 -5.16
C GLY A 221 -9.37 10.79 -6.51
N LYS A 222 -8.08 10.62 -6.81
CA LYS A 222 -7.45 11.14 -8.04
C LYS A 222 -6.43 10.20 -8.68
N GLY A 223 -6.43 8.92 -8.26
CA GLY A 223 -5.60 7.88 -8.90
C GLY A 223 -4.08 8.02 -8.68
N ALA A 224 -3.64 8.71 -7.64
CA ALA A 224 -2.21 8.88 -7.36
C ALA A 224 -1.50 7.55 -7.12
N ILE A 225 -2.10 6.68 -6.30
CA ILE A 225 -1.56 5.34 -6.01
C ILE A 225 -1.69 4.41 -7.23
N THR A 226 -2.76 4.53 -8.01
CA THR A 226 -2.94 3.79 -9.27
C THR A 226 -1.79 4.06 -10.25
N ARG A 227 -1.39 5.34 -10.44
CA ARG A 227 -0.25 5.68 -11.30
C ARG A 227 1.09 5.22 -10.71
N GLU A 228 1.28 5.39 -9.41
CA GLU A 228 2.49 4.96 -8.70
C GLU A 228 2.71 3.45 -8.83
N LEU A 229 1.66 2.64 -8.61
CA LEU A 229 1.74 1.20 -8.72
C LEU A 229 2.04 0.77 -10.17
N ALA A 230 1.37 1.35 -11.15
CA ALA A 230 1.61 1.04 -12.56
C ALA A 230 3.08 1.29 -12.95
N GLN A 231 3.61 2.45 -12.59
CA GLN A 231 5.00 2.78 -12.83
C GLN A 231 5.96 1.83 -12.11
N ALA A 232 5.71 1.56 -10.82
CA ALA A 232 6.60 0.73 -10.02
C ALA A 232 6.62 -0.74 -10.49
N LEU A 233 5.49 -1.27 -10.98
CA LEU A 233 5.44 -2.61 -11.58
C LEU A 233 6.20 -2.68 -12.90
N GLU A 234 6.10 -1.66 -13.76
CA GLU A 234 6.89 -1.60 -15.00
C GLU A 234 8.40 -1.55 -14.71
N GLU A 235 8.80 -0.79 -13.67
CA GLU A 235 10.20 -0.70 -13.25
C GLU A 235 10.69 -2.03 -12.68
N PHE A 236 9.88 -2.69 -11.84
CA PHE A 236 10.17 -4.00 -11.27
C PHE A 236 10.31 -5.08 -12.34
N GLU A 237 9.41 -5.11 -13.33
CA GLU A 237 9.49 -6.06 -14.44
C GLU A 237 10.80 -5.89 -15.22
N LYS A 238 11.22 -4.64 -15.47
CA LYS A 238 12.49 -4.34 -16.15
C LYS A 238 13.71 -4.74 -15.33
N SER A 239 13.71 -4.53 -14.01
CA SER A 239 14.86 -4.81 -13.15
C SER A 239 15.02 -6.28 -12.79
N ASP A 240 13.91 -6.98 -12.56
CA ASP A 240 13.89 -8.32 -11.97
C ASP A 240 13.49 -9.42 -12.97
N GLY A 241 12.86 -9.06 -14.09
CA GLY A 241 12.39 -10.01 -15.11
C GLY A 241 11.16 -10.82 -14.68
N VAL A 242 10.55 -10.49 -13.54
CA VAL A 242 9.30 -11.09 -13.07
C VAL A 242 8.12 -10.39 -13.75
N THR A 243 7.27 -11.17 -14.42
CA THR A 243 6.13 -10.67 -15.20
C THR A 243 4.81 -11.21 -14.66
N GLY A 244 3.69 -10.55 -14.99
CA GLY A 244 2.34 -11.06 -14.73
C GLY A 244 1.54 -10.33 -13.66
N PHE A 245 2.16 -9.49 -12.83
CA PHE A 245 1.43 -8.59 -11.93
C PHE A 245 0.57 -7.62 -12.74
N SER A 246 -0.71 -7.49 -12.36
CA SER A 246 -1.59 -6.46 -12.94
C SER A 246 -1.46 -5.15 -12.15
N PRO A 247 -1.35 -3.98 -12.82
CA PRO A 247 -1.36 -2.68 -12.15
C PRO A 247 -2.76 -2.22 -11.72
N GLU A 248 -3.81 -3.00 -12.03
CA GLU A 248 -5.16 -2.70 -11.61
C GLU A 248 -5.32 -2.86 -10.10
N ILE A 249 -5.93 -1.86 -9.46
CA ILE A 249 -6.22 -1.85 -8.02
C ILE A 249 -7.71 -2.02 -7.83
N ALA A 250 -8.09 -2.95 -6.95
CA ALA A 250 -9.44 -3.06 -6.41
C ALA A 250 -9.61 -2.12 -5.21
N VAL A 251 -10.64 -1.28 -5.19
CA VAL A 251 -10.86 -0.32 -4.10
C VAL A 251 -12.27 -0.40 -3.53
N LEU A 252 -12.44 -0.10 -2.24
CA LEU A 252 -13.78 -0.04 -1.65
C LEU A 252 -14.60 1.09 -2.29
N ALA A 253 -14.02 2.29 -2.42
CA ALA A 253 -14.66 3.45 -3.02
C ALA A 253 -13.76 4.17 -4.02
N ASP A 254 -14.31 4.54 -5.17
CA ASP A 254 -13.62 5.32 -6.20
C ASP A 254 -14.49 6.47 -6.70
N PRO A 255 -14.61 7.55 -5.91
CA PRO A 255 -15.28 8.77 -6.35
C PRO A 255 -14.50 9.53 -7.44
N GLY A 256 -13.25 9.15 -7.70
CA GLY A 256 -12.40 9.78 -8.72
C GLY A 256 -12.54 9.19 -10.13
N SER A 257 -13.24 8.07 -10.28
CA SER A 257 -13.31 7.29 -11.52
C SER A 257 -11.93 6.90 -12.07
N CYS A 258 -11.04 6.42 -11.20
CA CYS A 258 -9.64 6.11 -11.48
C CYS A 258 -9.33 4.62 -11.71
N VAL A 259 -10.22 3.71 -11.31
CA VAL A 259 -10.07 2.25 -11.45
C VAL A 259 -11.32 1.59 -12.03
N SER A 260 -11.14 0.39 -12.58
CA SER A 260 -12.18 -0.46 -13.17
C SER A 260 -12.89 -1.34 -12.13
N THR A 261 -12.20 -1.73 -11.06
CA THR A 261 -12.72 -2.62 -10.02
C THR A 261 -12.90 -1.87 -8.71
N TYR A 262 -14.15 -1.62 -8.35
CA TYR A 262 -14.52 -0.80 -7.19
C TYR A 262 -15.81 -1.31 -6.54
N GLY A 263 -15.98 -1.02 -5.24
CA GLY A 263 -17.22 -1.32 -4.52
C GLY A 263 -18.32 -0.29 -4.75
N THR A 264 -17.94 1.00 -4.84
CA THR A 264 -18.87 2.11 -5.09
C THR A 264 -18.16 3.34 -5.70
N ARG A 265 -18.91 4.17 -6.42
CA ARG A 265 -18.49 5.51 -6.90
C ARG A 265 -18.84 6.64 -5.92
N GLU A 266 -19.56 6.32 -4.86
CA GLU A 266 -20.04 7.34 -3.94
C GLU A 266 -18.90 7.86 -3.03
N ASP A 267 -18.98 9.14 -2.65
CA ASP A 267 -18.02 9.80 -1.78
C ASP A 267 -18.63 10.04 -0.40
N PHE A 268 -18.22 9.24 0.57
CA PHE A 268 -18.67 9.31 1.96
C PHE A 268 -17.54 9.01 2.93
N LEU A 269 -17.77 9.26 4.22
CA LEU A 269 -16.78 8.98 5.24
C LEU A 269 -16.65 7.48 5.47
N ILE A 270 -15.52 6.90 5.07
CA ILE A 270 -15.12 5.55 5.47
C ILE A 270 -14.45 5.67 6.85
N PRO A 271 -15.01 5.12 7.94
CA PRO A 271 -14.52 5.34 9.31
C PRO A 271 -13.07 4.91 9.54
N SER A 272 -12.54 3.95 8.77
CA SER A 272 -11.13 3.56 8.82
C SER A 272 -10.16 4.69 8.43
N ALA A 273 -10.64 5.74 7.76
CA ALA A 273 -9.85 6.93 7.46
C ALA A 273 -9.64 7.87 8.67
N CYS A 274 -10.46 7.74 9.72
CA CYS A 274 -10.57 8.70 10.82
C CYS A 274 -9.48 8.57 11.89
N LEU A 275 -9.19 7.34 12.35
CA LEU A 275 -8.44 7.10 13.59
C LEU A 275 -7.01 6.57 13.37
N ASN A 276 -6.49 6.60 12.15
CA ASN A 276 -5.14 6.11 11.83
C ASN A 276 -4.89 4.66 12.30
N SER A 277 -3.88 4.45 13.15
CA SER A 277 -3.41 3.12 13.53
C SER A 277 -4.43 2.42 14.42
N THR A 278 -5.17 3.15 15.25
CA THR A 278 -6.18 2.58 16.15
C THR A 278 -7.45 2.11 15.44
N VAL A 279 -7.53 2.21 14.12
CA VAL A 279 -8.54 1.53 13.29
C VAL A 279 -7.91 0.73 12.14
N SER A 280 -6.59 0.66 12.09
CA SER A 280 -5.81 0.02 11.02
C SER A 280 -4.77 -0.97 11.57
N GLY A 281 -5.16 -1.78 12.54
CA GLY A 281 -4.35 -2.88 13.07
C GLY A 281 -3.19 -2.45 13.96
N LEU A 282 -3.23 -1.21 14.48
CA LEU A 282 -2.16 -0.53 15.23
C LEU A 282 -0.84 -0.38 14.48
N ILE A 283 -0.86 -0.50 13.15
CA ILE A 283 0.36 -0.35 12.33
C ILE A 283 0.56 1.11 11.98
N SER A 284 1.80 1.58 11.98
CA SER A 284 2.18 2.90 11.47
C SER A 284 2.07 2.98 9.95
N ARG A 285 2.23 4.18 9.38
CA ARG A 285 2.58 4.27 7.96
C ARG A 285 3.89 3.53 7.70
N THR A 286 4.09 3.07 6.48
CA THR A 286 5.31 2.36 6.12
C THR A 286 6.49 3.32 6.03
N VAL A 287 7.67 2.77 6.28
CA VAL A 287 8.93 3.47 6.47
C VAL A 287 9.95 2.92 5.48
N LEU A 288 10.57 3.83 4.75
CA LEU A 288 11.67 3.51 3.85
C LEU A 288 12.81 4.48 4.17
N ARG A 289 13.76 4.01 5.00
CA ARG A 289 14.92 4.76 5.47
C ARG A 289 16.17 3.92 5.26
N ALA A 290 17.13 4.44 4.49
CA ALA A 290 18.26 3.65 3.99
C ALA A 290 19.23 3.11 5.06
N ASP A 291 19.22 3.69 6.27
CA ASP A 291 19.99 3.22 7.43
C ASP A 291 19.28 2.11 8.22
N LEU A 292 17.99 1.87 7.99
CA LEU A 292 17.18 0.86 8.69
C LEU A 292 16.71 -0.28 7.78
N VAL A 293 16.44 0.03 6.51
CA VAL A 293 15.92 -0.89 5.50
C VAL A 293 17.04 -1.15 4.50
N GLY A 294 17.64 -2.33 4.57
CA GLY A 294 18.67 -2.78 3.65
C GLY A 294 18.10 -3.12 2.27
N PRO A 295 18.98 -3.40 1.28
CA PRO A 295 18.58 -3.65 -0.11
C PRO A 295 17.72 -4.92 -0.29
N HIS A 296 17.73 -5.82 0.70
CA HIS A 296 17.00 -7.09 0.68
C HIS A 296 15.92 -7.17 1.77
N ASP A 297 15.74 -6.10 2.54
CA ASP A 297 14.71 -6.04 3.58
C ASP A 297 13.40 -5.52 2.98
N PHE A 298 12.28 -5.95 3.57
CA PHE A 298 11.01 -5.28 3.32
C PHE A 298 11.06 -3.86 3.89
N HIS A 299 10.26 -2.96 3.33
CA HIS A 299 9.95 -1.68 3.95
C HIS A 299 9.42 -1.90 5.37
N GLY A 300 9.77 -1.00 6.29
CA GLY A 300 9.43 -1.19 7.70
C GLY A 300 8.10 -0.58 8.12
N ALA A 301 7.59 -0.98 9.27
CA ALA A 301 6.53 -0.28 9.99
C ALA A 301 6.66 -0.54 11.51
N LYS A 302 5.98 0.28 12.31
CA LYS A 302 5.88 0.12 13.77
C LYS A 302 4.53 -0.44 14.15
N PHE A 303 4.51 -1.29 15.18
CA PHE A 303 3.32 -1.74 15.87
C PHE A 303 3.15 -0.97 17.18
N TYR A 304 2.12 -0.12 17.25
CA TYR A 304 1.81 0.73 18.39
C TYR A 304 1.08 -0.01 19.52
N ARG A 305 1.76 -0.96 20.16
CA ARG A 305 1.21 -1.79 21.25
C ARG A 305 0.63 -0.95 22.39
N GLU A 306 1.26 0.18 22.69
CA GLU A 306 0.87 1.11 23.73
C GLU A 306 -0.51 1.76 23.49
N LEU A 307 -1.00 1.75 22.24
CA LEU A 307 -2.30 2.29 21.87
C LEU A 307 -3.42 1.24 21.92
N ALA A 308 -3.15 0.00 22.35
CA ALA A 308 -4.11 -1.09 22.40
C ALA A 308 -5.41 -0.76 23.18
N ALA A 309 -5.34 0.12 24.18
CA ALA A 309 -6.51 0.54 24.96
C ALA A 309 -7.54 1.35 24.15
N THR A 310 -7.14 1.95 23.03
CA THR A 310 -8.02 2.74 22.16
C THR A 310 -8.19 2.12 20.77
N ASP A 311 -7.76 0.86 20.61
CA ASP A 311 -7.86 0.14 19.34
C ASP A 311 -9.29 -0.33 19.06
N VAL A 312 -9.82 0.11 17.93
CA VAL A 312 -11.14 -0.24 17.40
C VAL A 312 -11.03 -0.99 16.07
N SER A 313 -9.84 -1.44 15.68
CA SER A 313 -9.58 -2.10 14.38
C SER A 313 -10.45 -3.36 14.19
N VAL A 314 -10.52 -4.23 15.19
CA VAL A 314 -11.36 -5.44 15.14
C VAL A 314 -12.84 -5.08 15.25
N ALA A 315 -13.20 -4.16 16.15
CA ALA A 315 -14.59 -3.70 16.33
C ALA A 315 -15.17 -3.09 15.04
N PHE A 316 -14.37 -2.35 14.27
CA PHE A 316 -14.74 -1.84 12.95
C PHE A 316 -15.06 -2.99 11.98
N LEU A 317 -14.15 -3.96 11.85
CA LEU A 317 -14.33 -5.09 10.94
C LEU A 317 -15.55 -5.92 11.32
N ASP A 318 -15.77 -6.16 12.61
CA ASP A 318 -16.90 -6.94 13.12
C ASP A 318 -18.24 -6.22 12.88
N ALA A 319 -18.29 -4.90 13.14
CA ALA A 319 -19.48 -4.09 12.92
C ALA A 319 -19.91 -4.07 11.44
N VAL A 320 -18.94 -4.01 10.52
CA VAL A 320 -19.20 -4.08 9.07
C VAL A 320 -19.59 -5.51 8.67
N SER A 321 -18.83 -6.52 9.10
CA SER A 321 -19.08 -7.93 8.73
C SER A 321 -20.43 -8.43 9.22
N ALA A 322 -20.92 -7.92 10.36
CA ALA A 322 -22.24 -8.21 10.89
C ALA A 322 -23.39 -7.81 9.94
N ARG A 323 -23.13 -6.90 8.98
CA ARG A 323 -24.11 -6.46 7.98
C ARG A 323 -24.14 -7.33 6.72
N PHE A 324 -23.19 -8.25 6.53
CA PHE A 324 -23.13 -9.08 5.32
C PHE A 324 -24.44 -9.83 5.01
N PRO A 325 -25.14 -10.46 5.99
CA PRO A 325 -26.41 -11.13 5.70
C PRO A 325 -27.49 -10.17 5.17
N GLU A 326 -27.48 -8.91 5.61
CA GLU A 326 -28.46 -7.90 5.21
C GLU A 326 -28.21 -7.39 3.77
N VAL A 327 -26.96 -7.37 3.32
CA VAL A 327 -26.54 -6.74 2.06
C VAL A 327 -26.18 -7.74 0.95
N THR A 328 -26.16 -9.04 1.23
CA THR A 328 -25.68 -10.09 0.31
C THR A 328 -26.34 -10.01 -1.07
N ASP A 329 -27.67 -10.02 -1.11
CA ASP A 329 -28.40 -10.04 -2.38
C ASP A 329 -28.17 -8.75 -3.19
N ALA A 330 -28.17 -7.60 -2.51
CA ALA A 330 -27.92 -6.30 -3.13
C ALA A 330 -26.50 -6.19 -3.70
N ALA A 331 -25.49 -6.64 -2.95
CA ALA A 331 -24.10 -6.61 -3.41
C ALA A 331 -23.87 -7.53 -4.62
N CYS A 332 -24.41 -8.75 -4.60
CA CYS A 332 -24.32 -9.67 -5.74
C CYS A 332 -25.03 -9.12 -6.99
N ALA A 333 -26.23 -8.54 -6.83
CA ALA A 333 -26.96 -7.93 -7.93
C ALA A 333 -26.18 -6.75 -8.53
N GLN A 334 -25.68 -5.85 -7.68
CA GLN A 334 -24.91 -4.70 -8.11
C GLN A 334 -23.59 -5.10 -8.78
N ALA A 335 -22.87 -6.10 -8.27
CA ALA A 335 -21.66 -6.62 -8.93
C ALA A 335 -21.97 -7.17 -10.34
N LYS A 336 -23.08 -7.90 -10.49
CA LYS A 336 -23.52 -8.41 -11.79
C LYS A 336 -23.87 -7.29 -12.77
N GLU A 337 -24.53 -6.24 -12.30
CA GLU A 337 -24.84 -5.05 -13.10
C GLU A 337 -23.55 -4.34 -13.54
N LEU A 338 -22.63 -4.12 -12.60
CA LEU A 338 -21.33 -3.50 -12.86
C LEU A 338 -20.51 -4.28 -13.90
N LEU A 339 -20.47 -5.61 -13.80
CA LEU A 339 -19.80 -6.49 -14.77
C LEU A 339 -20.42 -6.42 -16.18
N ALA A 340 -21.69 -5.99 -16.29
CA ALA A 340 -22.38 -5.81 -17.57
C ALA A 340 -22.23 -4.40 -18.18
N THR A 341 -21.57 -3.48 -17.46
CA THR A 341 -21.36 -2.09 -17.89
C THR A 341 -19.90 -1.81 -18.25
N ASP A 342 -19.66 -0.73 -18.99
CA ASP A 342 -18.30 -0.21 -19.18
C ASP A 342 -17.81 0.45 -17.87
N ARG A 343 -16.74 -0.11 -17.31
CA ARG A 343 -16.11 0.38 -16.08
C ARG A 343 -14.77 1.05 -16.35
N SER A 344 -14.46 1.39 -17.60
CA SER A 344 -13.20 2.05 -17.97
C SER A 344 -12.98 3.33 -17.14
N PRO A 345 -11.79 3.52 -16.54
CA PRO A 345 -11.48 4.73 -15.79
C PRO A 345 -11.61 6.00 -16.64
N THR A 346 -12.42 6.95 -16.20
CA THR A 346 -12.59 8.24 -16.90
C THR A 346 -11.64 9.32 -16.40
N TRP A 347 -11.03 9.12 -15.21
CA TRP A 347 -10.15 10.08 -14.54
C TRP A 347 -10.80 11.46 -14.27
N GLU A 348 -12.14 11.50 -14.17
CA GLU A 348 -12.89 12.72 -13.88
C GLU A 348 -12.40 13.41 -12.61
N GLY A 349 -12.01 12.63 -11.59
CA GLY A 349 -11.46 13.16 -10.36
C GLY A 349 -10.15 13.93 -10.55
N TRP A 350 -9.27 13.48 -11.45
CA TRP A 350 -8.03 14.17 -11.79
C TRP A 350 -8.32 15.50 -12.50
N ALA A 351 -9.21 15.48 -13.51
CA ALA A 351 -9.60 16.68 -14.23
C ALA A 351 -10.25 17.74 -13.30
N ALA A 352 -11.07 17.30 -12.34
CA ALA A 352 -11.65 18.20 -11.34
C ALA A 352 -10.57 18.82 -10.43
N VAL A 353 -9.58 18.05 -10.01
CA VAL A 353 -8.47 18.54 -9.18
C VAL A 353 -7.62 19.57 -9.94
N GLU A 354 -7.33 19.35 -11.22
CA GLU A 354 -6.60 20.32 -12.07
C GLU A 354 -7.38 21.63 -12.19
N ARG A 355 -8.66 21.55 -12.55
CA ARG A 355 -9.54 22.73 -12.64
C ARG A 355 -9.60 23.52 -11.34
N ILE A 356 -9.80 22.86 -10.21
CA ILE A 356 -9.85 23.51 -8.88
C ILE A 356 -8.50 24.16 -8.56
N SER A 357 -7.38 23.49 -8.87
CA SER A 357 -6.05 24.04 -8.64
C SER A 357 -5.81 25.33 -9.42
N GLU A 358 -6.34 25.44 -10.64
CA GLU A 358 -6.27 26.65 -11.47
C GLU A 358 -7.24 27.74 -11.00
N GLU A 359 -8.52 27.40 -10.79
CA GLU A 359 -9.59 28.34 -10.42
C GLU A 359 -9.30 29.06 -9.10
N TYR A 360 -8.71 28.36 -8.13
CA TYR A 360 -8.34 28.92 -6.83
C TYR A 360 -6.87 29.38 -6.76
N ALA A 361 -6.15 29.45 -7.89
CA ALA A 361 -4.77 29.90 -8.01
C ALA A 361 -3.78 29.19 -7.04
N ILE A 362 -3.99 27.89 -6.83
CA ILE A 362 -3.16 27.04 -5.96
C ILE A 362 -1.91 26.58 -6.72
N HIS A 363 -2.05 26.26 -8.01
CA HIS A 363 -0.99 25.77 -8.90
C HIS A 363 -0.22 24.54 -8.40
N ASP A 364 -0.80 23.78 -7.47
CA ASP A 364 -0.28 22.49 -6.99
C ASP A 364 -1.44 21.57 -6.62
N VAL A 365 -1.66 20.54 -7.45
CA VAL A 365 -2.68 19.51 -7.25
C VAL A 365 -2.51 18.76 -5.93
N ASN A 366 -1.34 18.80 -5.29
CA ASN A 366 -1.12 18.16 -3.98
C ASN A 366 -1.82 18.87 -2.84
N LEU A 367 -2.13 20.16 -2.99
CA LEU A 367 -2.84 20.97 -2.01
C LEU A 367 -4.37 20.87 -2.16
N VAL A 368 -4.84 20.23 -3.23
CA VAL A 368 -6.25 19.89 -3.44
C VAL A 368 -6.49 18.44 -2.98
N LYS A 369 -7.36 18.28 -1.98
CA LYS A 369 -7.64 17.01 -1.29
C LYS A 369 -9.07 16.56 -1.55
N PRO A 370 -9.29 15.80 -2.65
CA PRO A 370 -10.63 15.40 -3.06
C PRO A 370 -11.20 14.29 -2.18
N GLY A 371 -12.48 14.40 -1.87
CA GLY A 371 -13.25 13.39 -1.15
C GLY A 371 -13.44 13.71 0.32
N VAL A 372 -14.47 13.11 0.91
CA VAL A 372 -14.86 13.30 2.31
C VAL A 372 -13.73 12.91 3.26
N GLY A 373 -13.13 11.73 3.05
CA GLY A 373 -12.05 11.23 3.91
C GLY A 373 -10.79 12.10 3.89
N GLU A 374 -10.38 12.57 2.70
CA GLU A 374 -9.22 13.43 2.55
C GLU A 374 -9.48 14.85 3.09
N THR A 375 -10.67 15.39 2.87
CA THR A 375 -11.10 16.68 3.45
C THR A 375 -11.09 16.63 4.98
N THR A 376 -11.61 15.55 5.57
CA THR A 376 -11.57 15.30 7.02
C THR A 376 -10.12 15.31 7.54
N ARG A 377 -9.19 14.68 6.82
CA ARG A 377 -7.75 14.68 7.17
C ARG A 377 -7.12 16.07 7.09
N VAL A 378 -7.53 16.91 6.13
CA VAL A 378 -7.09 18.31 6.06
C VAL A 378 -7.50 19.05 7.32
N MET A 379 -8.78 18.97 7.71
CA MET A 379 -9.30 19.67 8.90
C MET A 379 -8.60 19.24 10.19
N LEU A 380 -8.24 17.97 10.30
CA LEU A 380 -7.64 17.43 11.53
C LEU A 380 -6.13 17.67 11.61
N ARG A 381 -5.42 17.67 10.48
CA ARG A 381 -3.96 17.44 10.47
C ARG A 381 -3.15 18.34 9.56
N ARG A 382 -3.78 19.28 8.85
CA ARG A 382 -3.11 20.23 7.96
C ARG A 382 -3.52 21.65 8.32
N VAL A 383 -3.06 22.62 7.52
CA VAL A 383 -3.52 24.00 7.56
C VAL A 383 -4.67 24.15 6.55
N PRO A 384 -5.93 23.97 6.97
CA PRO A 384 -7.07 24.10 6.08
C PRO A 384 -7.23 25.55 5.61
N TRP A 385 -7.52 25.73 4.33
CA TRP A 385 -7.84 27.04 3.76
C TRP A 385 -9.35 27.18 3.50
N LYS A 386 -9.94 26.21 2.81
CA LYS A 386 -11.35 26.23 2.40
C LYS A 386 -11.84 24.81 2.15
N VAL A 387 -13.13 24.56 2.34
CA VAL A 387 -13.82 23.35 1.88
C VAL A 387 -14.75 23.71 0.73
N LEU A 388 -14.61 23.02 -0.40
CA LEU A 388 -15.57 23.08 -1.49
C LEU A 388 -16.58 21.95 -1.28
N ALA A 389 -17.85 22.28 -1.17
CA ALA A 389 -18.94 21.35 -0.95
C ALA A 389 -19.79 21.22 -2.21
N ARG A 390 -20.13 20.00 -2.62
CA ARG A 390 -21.11 19.82 -3.69
C ARG A 390 -22.46 20.37 -3.22
N ALA A 391 -23.10 21.17 -4.07
CA ALA A 391 -24.47 21.61 -3.83
C ALA A 391 -25.38 20.39 -3.55
N GLY A 392 -26.09 20.39 -2.42
CA GLY A 392 -26.97 19.29 -2.04
C GLY A 392 -26.28 18.03 -1.50
N ALA A 393 -25.00 18.11 -1.06
CA ALA A 393 -24.22 17.01 -0.47
C ALA A 393 -24.87 16.27 0.74
N GLY A 394 -26.00 16.73 1.26
CA GLY A 394 -26.77 16.03 2.29
C GLY A 394 -25.99 15.84 3.60
N SER A 395 -26.28 14.72 4.28
CA SER A 395 -25.70 14.36 5.58
C SER A 395 -24.28 13.81 5.51
N ASP A 396 -23.84 13.31 4.34
CA ASP A 396 -22.48 12.80 4.12
C ASP A 396 -21.40 13.88 4.33
N LEU A 397 -21.79 15.16 4.45
CA LEU A 397 -20.91 16.30 4.71
C LEU A 397 -20.97 16.82 6.15
N ASP A 398 -21.91 16.38 6.99
CA ASP A 398 -22.21 17.03 8.27
C ASP A 398 -21.01 17.05 9.23
N HIS A 399 -20.21 15.99 9.26
CA HIS A 399 -18.99 15.97 10.07
C HIS A 399 -17.92 16.93 9.55
N VAL A 400 -17.81 17.12 8.23
CA VAL A 400 -16.88 18.10 7.65
C VAL A 400 -17.33 19.50 7.99
N ARG A 401 -18.64 19.79 7.92
CA ARG A 401 -19.20 21.09 8.32
C ARG A 401 -18.88 21.41 9.78
N LEU A 402 -19.08 20.44 10.68
CA LEU A 402 -18.74 20.57 12.10
C LEU A 402 -17.24 20.87 12.31
N LEU A 403 -16.36 20.10 11.66
CA LEU A 403 -14.91 20.32 11.76
C LEU A 403 -14.48 21.66 11.17
N ALA A 404 -15.10 22.09 10.06
CA ALA A 404 -14.82 23.36 9.41
C ALA A 404 -15.25 24.53 10.32
N GLU A 405 -16.42 24.45 10.93
CA GLU A 405 -16.93 25.44 11.90
C GLU A 405 -15.98 25.58 13.10
N GLN A 406 -15.57 24.46 13.72
CA GLN A 406 -14.64 24.44 14.84
C GLN A 406 -13.29 25.08 14.50
N ARG A 407 -12.83 24.92 13.25
CA ARG A 407 -11.56 25.46 12.75
C ARG A 407 -11.68 26.87 12.16
N GLY A 408 -12.88 27.42 12.04
CA GLY A 408 -13.13 28.69 11.34
C GLY A 408 -12.81 28.64 9.84
N VAL A 409 -12.95 27.47 9.21
CA VAL A 409 -12.67 27.26 7.79
C VAL A 409 -13.95 27.48 6.99
N PRO A 410 -13.93 28.34 5.96
CA PRO A 410 -15.11 28.56 5.12
C PRO A 410 -15.47 27.31 4.32
N VAL A 411 -16.77 27.01 4.28
CA VAL A 411 -17.38 26.01 3.39
C VAL A 411 -18.09 26.73 2.27
N GLU A 412 -17.66 26.50 1.03
CA GLU A 412 -18.20 27.12 -0.18
C GLU A 412 -18.94 26.06 -1.00
N GLU A 413 -20.20 26.32 -1.34
CA GLU A 413 -20.97 25.42 -2.20
C GLU A 413 -20.63 25.66 -3.67
N VAL A 414 -20.44 24.57 -4.42
CA VAL A 414 -20.11 24.58 -5.84
C VAL A 414 -20.96 23.52 -6.58
N ASP A 415 -21.38 23.84 -7.80
CA ASP A 415 -22.35 23.04 -8.54
C ASP A 415 -21.75 21.76 -9.14
N ALA A 416 -20.53 21.82 -9.67
CA ALA A 416 -19.91 20.74 -10.43
C ALA A 416 -18.68 20.15 -9.69
N LEU A 417 -18.93 19.19 -8.79
CA LEU A 417 -17.89 18.37 -8.17
C LEU A 417 -18.18 16.87 -8.35
N PRO A 418 -17.21 16.05 -8.78
CA PRO A 418 -17.34 14.59 -8.76
C PRO A 418 -17.26 14.01 -7.33
N TYR A 419 -16.92 14.84 -6.35
CA TYR A 419 -16.88 14.53 -4.92
C TYR A 419 -18.02 15.20 -4.16
N THR A 420 -18.36 14.67 -2.99
CA THR A 420 -19.22 15.32 -2.00
C THR A 420 -18.53 16.57 -1.45
N CYS A 421 -17.20 16.52 -1.24
CA CYS A 421 -16.41 17.72 -0.94
C CYS A 421 -14.93 17.60 -1.33
N VAL A 422 -14.25 18.75 -1.31
CA VAL A 422 -12.81 18.89 -1.54
C VAL A 422 -12.22 19.83 -0.49
N GLY A 423 -11.20 19.37 0.24
CA GLY A 423 -10.43 20.17 1.17
C GLY A 423 -9.27 20.87 0.46
N LEU A 424 -9.14 22.18 0.65
CA LEU A 424 -8.02 22.95 0.14
C LEU A 424 -7.04 23.24 1.28
N ILE A 425 -5.76 22.96 1.05
CA ILE A 425 -4.66 23.30 1.96
C ILE A 425 -4.13 24.68 1.58
N HIS A 426 -3.76 25.49 2.58
CA HIS A 426 -3.23 26.81 2.31
C HIS A 426 -1.86 26.74 1.58
N PRO A 427 -1.66 27.45 0.46
CA PRO A 427 -0.44 27.34 -0.34
C PRO A 427 0.80 28.01 0.26
N LYS A 428 0.62 28.94 1.20
CA LYS A 428 1.72 29.76 1.78
C LYS A 428 1.98 29.54 3.28
N TYR A 429 1.13 28.78 3.97
CA TYR A 429 1.19 28.67 5.43
C TYR A 429 1.50 27.22 5.82
N THR A 430 2.55 27.04 6.63
CA THR A 430 2.89 25.77 7.29
C THR A 430 2.21 25.67 8.64
N ARG A 431 2.26 24.51 9.30
CA ARG A 431 1.51 24.26 10.54
C ARG A 431 1.88 25.24 11.67
N GLY A 432 3.11 25.76 11.68
CA GLY A 432 3.55 26.79 12.62
C GLY A 432 2.88 28.17 12.45
N ALA A 433 2.12 28.40 11.38
CA ALA A 433 1.37 29.64 11.15
C ALA A 433 -0.04 29.63 11.76
N THR A 434 -0.58 28.47 12.15
CA THR A 434 -1.83 28.41 12.92
C THR A 434 -1.52 28.68 14.39
N GLY A 435 -2.23 29.64 15.01
CA GLY A 435 -2.05 29.96 16.43
C GLY A 435 -2.32 28.77 17.35
N ALA A 436 -2.03 28.92 18.65
CA ALA A 436 -2.22 27.85 19.65
C ALA A 436 -3.68 27.33 19.74
N ASP A 437 -4.64 28.02 19.11
CA ASP A 437 -6.06 27.69 19.03
C ASP A 437 -6.42 26.82 17.81
N GLY A 438 -5.48 26.53 16.90
CA GLY A 438 -5.68 25.63 15.76
C GLY A 438 -6.65 26.15 14.70
N LYS A 439 -7.00 27.44 14.74
CA LYS A 439 -7.89 28.11 13.76
C LYS A 439 -7.15 28.43 12.46
N ALA A 440 -7.91 28.53 11.37
CA ALA A 440 -7.38 28.92 10.06
C ALA A 440 -6.67 30.29 10.14
N VAL A 441 -5.54 30.41 9.44
CA VAL A 441 -4.78 31.67 9.39
C VAL A 441 -5.62 32.72 8.67
N THR A 442 -6.01 33.78 9.37
CA THR A 442 -6.71 34.92 8.76
C THR A 442 -5.71 35.89 8.12
N ARG A 443 -5.79 35.96 6.78
CA ARG A 443 -5.09 36.83 5.81
C ARG A 443 -3.69 36.46 5.39
#